data_AF-A0A7V9JE32-F1
#
_entry.id   AF-A0A7V9JE32-F1
#
_cell.length_a   1.000
_cell.length_b   1.000
_cell.length_c   1.000
_cell.angle_alpha   90.00
_cell.angle_beta   90.00
_cell.angle_gamma   90.00
#
_symmetry.space_group_name_H-M   'P 1'
#
loop_
_entity.id
_entity.type
_entity.pdbx_description
1 polymer ?
#
loop_
_entity_poly.entity_id
_entity_poly.type
_entity_poly.pdbx_seq_one_letter_code
_entity_poly.pdbx_strand_id
1 'polypeptide(L)'
;MAVPAELKYFDGLIFLDLLPGSRRARVSNDPDDRNWPFYFYYDDEKLACGERELVGLEVLDVSNITDYWLSELDKMEGLPRVDVPDLGLMDMTISDVLRWAKQTYPSRYSKATG
;
A
#
# COMPACT_ATOMS: atom_id res chain seq x y z
N MET A 1 0.05 11.95 13.72
CA MET A 1 0.27 12.81 12.55
C MET A 1 0.36 11.86 11.36
N ALA A 2 -0.42 12.10 10.31
CA ALA A 2 -0.36 11.28 9.11
C ALA A 2 0.91 11.61 8.32
N VAL A 3 1.46 10.62 7.62
CA VAL A 3 2.64 10.81 6.78
C VAL A 3 2.22 11.19 5.36
N PRO A 4 2.89 12.16 4.73
CA PRO A 4 2.59 12.52 3.34
C PRO A 4 2.95 11.35 2.43
N ALA A 5 2.03 10.98 1.54
CA ALA A 5 2.19 9.86 0.63
C ALA A 5 1.78 10.23 -0.79
N GLU A 6 2.39 9.56 -1.76
CA GLU A 6 2.02 9.62 -3.18
C GLU A 6 1.39 8.30 -3.61
N LEU A 7 0.23 8.34 -4.24
CA LEU A 7 -0.39 7.18 -4.86
C LEU A 7 -0.20 7.24 -6.38
N LYS A 8 0.49 6.24 -6.95
CA LYS A 8 0.72 6.11 -8.39
C LYS A 8 -0.02 4.89 -8.90
N TYR A 9 -0.72 5.05 -10.02
CA TYR A 9 -1.39 3.96 -10.73
C TYR A 9 -0.80 3.82 -12.14
N PHE A 10 -0.38 2.62 -12.49
CA PHE A 10 0.11 2.29 -13.82
C PHE A 10 -0.28 0.86 -14.16
N ASP A 11 -1.14 0.67 -15.18
CA ASP A 11 -1.44 -0.67 -15.69
C ASP A 11 -1.96 -1.66 -14.63
N GLY A 12 -3.02 -1.30 -13.89
CA GLY A 12 -3.58 -2.18 -12.85
C GLY A 12 -2.76 -2.22 -11.54
N LEU A 13 -1.52 -1.77 -11.59
CA LEU A 13 -0.58 -1.76 -10.49
C LEU A 13 -0.66 -0.44 -9.72
N ILE A 14 -0.61 -0.54 -8.40
CA ILE A 14 -0.61 0.58 -7.47
C ILE A 14 0.72 0.63 -6.72
N PHE A 15 1.30 1.81 -6.63
CA PHE A 15 2.35 2.13 -5.66
C PHE A 15 1.83 3.21 -4.71
N LEU A 16 1.78 2.90 -3.41
CA LEU A 16 1.61 3.88 -2.35
C LEU A 16 2.98 4.16 -1.74
N ASP A 17 3.48 5.36 -1.93
CA ASP A 17 4.80 5.80 -1.54
C ASP A 17 4.69 6.73 -0.33
N LEU A 18 5.09 6.27 0.86
CA LEU A 18 4.89 6.98 2.13
C LEU A 18 6.02 7.96 2.45
N LEU A 19 7.18 7.78 1.81
CA LEU A 19 8.35 8.64 1.96
C LEU A 19 9.07 8.76 0.60
N PRO A 20 8.58 9.64 -0.30
CA PRO A 20 9.16 9.84 -1.62
C PRO A 20 10.65 10.22 -1.52
N GLY A 21 11.51 9.51 -2.23
CA GLY A 21 12.97 9.75 -2.25
C GLY A 21 13.80 8.99 -1.21
N SER A 22 13.16 8.27 -0.28
CA SER A 22 13.88 7.42 0.68
C SER A 22 14.43 6.14 0.03
N ARG A 23 15.55 5.64 0.54
CA ARG A 23 16.13 4.35 0.12
C ARG A 23 15.19 3.22 0.58
N ARG A 24 14.97 2.23 -0.29
CA ARG A 24 13.97 1.17 -0.06
C ARG A 24 14.60 -0.20 -0.12
N ALA A 25 14.34 -1.01 0.89
CA ALA A 25 14.50 -2.45 0.83
C ALA A 25 13.14 -3.08 0.57
N ARG A 26 13.03 -3.89 -0.49
CA ARG A 26 11.86 -4.72 -0.71
C ARG A 26 11.94 -5.91 0.23
N VAL A 27 10.97 -6.05 1.11
CA VAL A 27 10.86 -7.24 1.95
C VAL A 27 9.67 -8.02 1.42
N SER A 28 9.93 -9.14 0.73
CA SER A 28 8.88 -9.98 0.14
C SER A 28 8.03 -10.69 1.19
N ASN A 29 8.48 -10.71 2.46
CA ASN A 29 7.82 -11.41 3.55
C ASN A 29 7.69 -10.45 4.75
N ASP A 30 6.48 -9.96 5.00
CA ASP A 30 6.08 -9.68 6.39
C ASP A 30 6.35 -10.97 7.21
N PRO A 31 6.77 -10.93 8.49
CA PRO A 31 7.27 -12.12 9.20
C PRO A 31 6.24 -13.22 9.49
N ASP A 32 5.02 -13.08 8.99
CA ASP A 32 3.89 -13.96 9.28
C ASP A 32 3.64 -15.02 8.17
N ASP A 33 4.61 -15.26 7.28
CA ASP A 33 4.57 -16.31 6.23
C ASP A 33 3.35 -16.28 5.27
N ARG A 34 2.48 -15.27 5.37
CA ARG A 34 1.30 -15.11 4.52
C ARG A 34 1.71 -14.64 3.13
N ASN A 35 1.12 -15.26 2.11
CA ASN A 35 1.26 -14.81 0.73
C ASN A 35 0.37 -13.59 0.50
N TRP A 36 0.86 -12.42 0.90
CA TRP A 36 0.16 -11.16 0.72
C TRP A 36 0.08 -10.79 -0.77
N PRO A 37 -1.04 -10.19 -1.23
CA PRO A 37 -1.11 -9.60 -2.57
C PRO A 37 -0.36 -8.26 -2.66
N PHE A 38 0.32 -7.86 -1.59
CA PHE A 38 1.03 -6.60 -1.42
C PHE A 38 2.53 -6.87 -1.25
N TYR A 39 3.37 -5.96 -1.75
CA TYR A 39 4.77 -5.88 -1.34
C TYR A 39 4.96 -4.69 -0.43
N PHE A 40 5.46 -4.95 0.78
CA PHE A 40 5.84 -3.93 1.74
C PHE A 40 7.29 -3.51 1.50
N TYR A 41 7.52 -2.20 1.48
CA TYR A 41 8.83 -1.60 1.39
C TYR A 41 9.16 -0.94 2.71
N TYR A 42 10.31 -1.28 3.27
CA TYR A 42 10.81 -0.68 4.50
C TYR A 42 12.08 0.13 4.23
N ASP A 43 12.36 1.10 5.09
CA ASP A 43 13.63 1.81 5.09
C ASP A 43 14.77 0.83 5.38
N ASP A 44 15.77 0.79 4.49
CA ASP A 44 16.87 -0.16 4.53
C ASP A 44 17.80 0.08 5.73
N GLU A 45 18.08 1.35 6.07
CA GLU A 45 18.98 1.72 7.16
C GLU A 45 18.34 1.40 8.52
N LYS A 46 17.02 1.62 8.62
CA LYS A 46 16.22 1.23 9.79
C LYS A 46 16.15 -0.27 9.95
N LEU A 47 15.90 -0.98 8.85
CA LEU A 47 15.81 -2.44 8.85
C LEU A 47 17.13 -3.08 9.28
N ALA A 48 18.28 -2.55 8.84
CA ALA A 48 19.60 -3.00 9.28
C ALA A 48 19.83 -2.83 10.79
N CYS A 49 19.14 -1.89 11.44
CA CYS A 49 19.17 -1.67 12.87
C CYS A 49 18.11 -2.46 13.65
N GLY A 50 17.27 -3.24 12.96
CA GLY A 50 16.15 -3.99 13.55
C GLY A 50 14.85 -3.18 13.72
N GLU A 51 14.80 -1.95 13.20
CA GLU A 51 13.59 -1.12 13.19
C GLU A 51 12.79 -1.36 11.89
N ARG A 52 11.46 -1.21 11.96
CA ARG A 52 10.57 -1.37 10.79
C ARG A 52 9.84 -0.06 10.51
N GLU A 53 10.41 0.73 9.63
CA GLU A 53 9.78 1.95 9.12
C GLU A 53 9.24 1.67 7.72
N LEU A 54 7.91 1.65 7.57
CA LEU A 54 7.27 1.41 6.28
C LEU A 54 7.41 2.65 5.39
N VAL A 55 8.07 2.49 4.25
CA VAL A 55 8.30 3.57 3.27
C VAL A 55 7.42 3.44 2.03
N GLY A 56 6.80 2.28 1.80
CA GLY A 56 5.93 2.09 0.66
C GLY A 56 5.19 0.77 0.64
N LEU A 57 4.16 0.71 -0.20
CA LEU A 57 3.39 -0.48 -0.50
C LEU A 57 3.13 -0.57 -2.00
N GLU A 58 3.29 -1.75 -2.58
CA GLU A 58 2.97 -2.03 -3.98
C GLU A 58 1.91 -3.11 -4.07
N VAL A 59 0.96 -2.93 -4.98
CA VAL A 59 -0.04 -3.93 -5.34
C VAL A 59 0.04 -4.19 -6.82
N LEU A 60 0.40 -5.41 -7.23
CA LEU A 60 0.54 -5.77 -8.64
C LEU A 60 -0.77 -5.66 -9.42
N ASP A 61 -1.88 -5.96 -8.77
CA ASP A 61 -3.21 -5.87 -9.35
C ASP A 61 -4.23 -5.50 -8.26
N VAL A 62 -4.71 -4.25 -8.31
CA VAL A 62 -5.70 -3.73 -7.34
C VAL A 62 -6.99 -4.55 -7.31
N SER A 63 -7.32 -5.24 -8.42
CA SER A 63 -8.54 -6.03 -8.51
C SER A 63 -8.48 -7.34 -7.74
N ASN A 64 -7.27 -7.83 -7.45
CA ASN A 64 -7.04 -9.01 -6.61
C ASN A 64 -7.10 -8.68 -5.11
N ILE A 65 -7.23 -7.40 -4.73
CA ILE A 65 -7.41 -7.01 -3.33
C ILE A 65 -8.84 -7.38 -2.89
N THR A 66 -8.93 -8.33 -1.98
CA THR A 66 -10.19 -8.74 -1.34
C THR A 66 -10.43 -7.95 -0.06
N ASP A 67 -11.68 -7.91 0.39
CA ASP A 67 -12.04 -7.26 1.66
C ASP A 67 -11.38 -7.96 2.86
N TYR A 68 -11.08 -9.26 2.73
CA TYR A 68 -10.28 -10.00 3.70
C TYR A 68 -8.90 -9.37 3.87
N TRP A 69 -8.16 -9.15 2.77
CA TRP A 69 -6.82 -8.56 2.83
C TRP A 69 -6.81 -7.13 3.38
N LEU A 70 -7.83 -6.34 3.05
CA LEU A 70 -8.01 -5.00 3.61
C LEU A 70 -8.28 -5.06 5.13
N SER A 71 -9.09 -6.01 5.58
CA SER A 71 -9.33 -6.22 7.01
C SER A 71 -8.11 -6.72 7.77
N GLU A 72 -7.21 -7.45 7.11
CA GLU A 72 -5.94 -7.88 7.70
C GLU A 72 -4.97 -6.71 7.83
N LEU A 73 -4.92 -5.79 6.86
CA LEU A 73 -4.17 -4.53 6.98
C LEU A 73 -4.69 -3.69 8.16
N ASP A 74 -6.00 -3.63 8.37
CA ASP A 74 -6.60 -2.89 9.51
C ASP A 74 -6.19 -3.43 10.89
N LYS A 75 -5.80 -4.71 10.95
CA LYS A 75 -5.37 -5.38 12.19
C LYS A 75 -3.87 -5.24 12.45
N MET A 76 -3.09 -4.83 11.45
CA MET A 76 -1.64 -4.69 11.60
C MET A 76 -1.31 -3.50 12.49
N GLU A 77 -0.64 -3.77 13.61
CA GLU A 77 -0.14 -2.72 14.49
C GLU A 77 1.07 -2.02 13.86
N GLY A 78 1.17 -0.71 14.05
CA GLY A 78 2.32 0.09 13.61
C GLY A 78 2.26 0.59 12.17
N LEU A 79 1.18 0.32 11.42
CA LEU A 79 0.96 0.98 10.13
C LEU A 79 0.66 2.48 10.34
N PRO A 80 1.37 3.39 9.64
CA PRO A 80 1.09 4.81 9.75
C PRO A 80 -0.23 5.17 9.06
N ARG A 81 -0.87 6.23 9.55
CA ARG A 81 -1.89 6.94 8.76
C ARG A 81 -1.22 7.77 7.68
N VAL A 82 -1.88 7.96 6.55
CA VAL A 82 -1.32 8.61 5.36
C VAL A 82 -2.21 9.76 4.88
N ASP A 83 -1.57 10.81 4.38
CA ASP A 83 -2.19 11.89 3.62
C ASP A 83 -1.78 11.73 2.15
N VAL A 84 -2.73 11.72 1.22
CA VAL A 84 -2.47 11.79 -0.23
C VAL A 84 -3.13 13.06 -0.79
N PRO A 85 -2.47 14.23 -0.65
CA PRO A 85 -3.09 15.53 -0.91
C PRO A 85 -3.62 15.71 -2.33
N ASP A 86 -2.89 15.20 -3.32
CA ASP A 86 -3.26 15.30 -4.74
C ASP A 86 -4.59 14.61 -5.07
N LEU A 87 -5.02 13.69 -4.20
CA LEU A 87 -6.28 12.94 -4.34
C LEU A 87 -7.33 13.36 -3.31
N GLY A 88 -7.03 14.36 -2.46
CA GLY A 88 -7.93 14.82 -1.39
C GLY A 88 -8.14 13.80 -0.27
N LEU A 89 -7.28 12.79 -0.16
CA LEU A 89 -7.34 11.77 0.88
C LEU A 89 -6.51 12.24 2.07
N MET A 90 -7.14 12.48 3.22
CA MET A 90 -6.48 13.04 4.40
C MET A 90 -6.74 12.16 5.61
N ASP A 91 -5.70 11.96 6.42
CA ASP A 91 -5.66 11.13 7.62
C ASP A 91 -6.27 9.75 7.38
N MET A 92 -5.89 9.08 6.30
CA MET A 92 -6.44 7.78 5.90
C MET A 92 -5.60 6.63 6.44
N THR A 93 -6.22 5.48 6.68
CA THR A 93 -5.44 4.24 6.84
C THR A 93 -4.95 3.77 5.46
N ILE A 94 -3.93 2.91 5.43
CA ILE A 94 -3.45 2.31 4.17
C ILE A 94 -4.57 1.51 3.48
N SER A 95 -5.37 0.77 4.26
CA SER A 95 -6.51 0.01 3.72
C SER A 95 -7.58 0.93 3.12
N ASP A 96 -7.84 2.11 3.70
CA ASP A 96 -8.79 3.10 3.16
C ASP A 96 -8.32 3.67 1.83
N VAL A 97 -7.02 3.97 1.70
CA VAL A 97 -6.44 4.40 0.42
C VAL A 97 -6.58 3.30 -0.64
N LEU A 98 -6.35 2.04 -0.27
CA LEU A 98 -6.51 0.91 -1.20
C LEU A 98 -7.98 0.66 -1.57
N ARG A 99 -8.93 0.83 -0.63
CA ARG A 99 -10.37 0.80 -0.89
C ARG A 99 -10.76 1.87 -1.90
N TRP A 100 -10.30 3.10 -1.69
CA TRP A 100 -10.53 4.20 -2.61
C TRP A 100 -9.95 3.86 -3.99
N ALA A 101 -8.70 3.41 -4.04
CA ALA A 101 -8.03 3.10 -5.30
C ALA A 101 -8.72 1.98 -6.09
N LYS A 102 -9.25 0.96 -5.39
CA LYS A 102 -10.05 -0.12 -6.00
C LYS A 102 -11.37 0.38 -6.60
N GLN A 103 -11.97 1.41 -6.01
CA GLN A 103 -13.20 2.04 -6.55
C GLN A 103 -12.90 2.99 -7.71
N THR A 104 -11.75 3.68 -7.67
CA THR A 104 -11.37 4.71 -8.65
C THR A 104 -10.70 4.13 -9.90
N TYR A 105 -9.85 3.11 -9.75
CA TYR A 105 -9.11 2.50 -10.84
C TYR A 105 -9.72 1.13 -11.19
N PRO A 106 -10.63 1.06 -12.18
CA PRO A 106 -11.22 -0.20 -12.57
C PRO A 106 -10.15 -1.15 -13.11
N SER A 107 -10.26 -2.42 -12.74
CA SER A 107 -9.43 -3.51 -13.28
C SER A 107 -9.40 -3.45 -14.81
N ARG A 108 -8.24 -3.72 -15.43
CA ARG A 108 -8.19 -3.97 -16.88
C ARG A 108 -9.13 -5.11 -17.32
N TYR A 109 -9.48 -6.02 -16.41
CA TYR A 109 -10.38 -7.14 -16.65
C TYR A 109 -11.87 -6.83 -16.45
N SER A 110 -12.25 -5.59 -16.06
CA SER A 110 -13.65 -5.20 -15.86
C SER A 110 -14.43 -4.92 -17.15
N LYS A 111 -13.79 -4.95 -18.33
CA LYS A 111 -14.47 -4.84 -19.63
C LYS A 111 -14.71 -6.20 -20.29
N ALA A 112 -15.57 -7.02 -19.70
CA ALA A 112 -16.15 -8.17 -20.40
C ALA A 112 -17.47 -8.62 -19.77
N THR A 113 -18.49 -7.77 -19.78
CA THR A 113 -19.91 -8.18 -19.80
C THR A 113 -20.74 -6.93 -20.08
N GLY A 114 -20.94 -6.65 -21.37
CA GLY A 114 -22.05 -5.86 -21.87
C GLY A 114 -23.01 -6.78 -22.61
#